data_AF-A0A957IVT7-F1
#
_entry.id   AF-A0A957IVT7-F1
#
_cell.length_a   1.000
_cell.length_b   1.000
_cell.length_c   1.000
_cell.angle_alpha   90.00
_cell.angle_beta   90.00
_cell.angle_gamma   90.00
#
_symmetry.space_group_name_H-M   'P 1'
#
loop_
_entity.id
_entity.type
_entity.pdbx_description
1 polymer ?
#
loop_
_entity_poly.entity_id
_entity_poly.type
_entity_poly.pdbx_seq_one_letter_code
_entity_poly.pdbx_strand_id
1 'polypeptide(L)'
;VIVEPIQGEGGVNPATPGFLHGLRAACDVHHALLIFDEVQCGLGRTGQLWAYRQFGVTPDIMTLAKPLAGGLPIGATLVTQAVADVIRPGDHGSTFAAGPLVCAAANVVFDKVNQLNFLQAVQENGAYLKHRLQTLELEEIIEVRGEGLLVGVALNQPAAPLMAAARDKGVLILTAGE
;
A
#
# COMPACT_ATOMS: atom_id res chain seq x y z
N VAL A 1 -5.09 -15.54 -7.62
CA VAL A 1 -5.89 -14.44 -7.05
C VAL A 1 -4.98 -13.27 -6.77
N ILE A 2 -5.29 -12.07 -7.24
CA ILE A 2 -4.53 -10.85 -6.93
C ILE A 2 -5.42 -9.88 -6.18
N VAL A 3 -4.89 -9.27 -5.12
CA VAL A 3 -5.63 -8.35 -4.26
C VAL A 3 -4.69 -7.36 -3.57
N GLU A 4 -5.13 -6.13 -3.37
CA GLU A 4 -4.45 -5.17 -2.50
C GLU A 4 -4.87 -5.44 -1.04
N PRO A 5 -3.93 -5.62 -0.08
CA PRO A 5 -4.29 -5.73 1.34
C PRO A 5 -5.10 -4.52 1.85
N ILE A 6 -4.82 -3.33 1.30
CA ILE A 6 -5.63 -2.13 1.44
C ILE A 6 -5.76 -1.52 0.04
N GLN A 7 -6.99 -1.48 -0.49
CA GLN A 7 -7.22 -0.91 -1.81
C GLN A 7 -6.96 0.58 -1.80
N GLY A 8 -6.07 1.03 -2.69
CA GLY A 8 -5.70 2.42 -2.83
C GLY A 8 -6.76 3.27 -3.53
N GLU A 9 -6.74 3.17 -4.86
CA GLU A 9 -7.63 3.95 -5.76
C GLU A 9 -9.10 3.59 -5.57
N GLY A 10 -9.41 2.42 -5.01
CA GLY A 10 -10.78 2.02 -4.65
C GLY A 10 -11.37 2.82 -3.48
N GLY A 11 -10.62 3.75 -2.88
CA GLY A 11 -11.09 4.63 -1.81
C GLY A 11 -10.51 4.30 -0.44
N VAL A 12 -9.26 3.81 -0.37
CA VAL A 12 -8.58 3.45 0.89
C VAL A 12 -9.41 2.45 1.70
N ASN A 13 -9.67 1.26 1.13
CA ASN A 13 -10.48 0.23 1.76
C ASN A 13 -9.58 -0.89 2.33
N PRO A 14 -9.34 -0.95 3.66
CA PRO A 14 -8.63 -2.06 4.26
C PRO A 14 -9.43 -3.35 4.13
N ALA A 15 -8.77 -4.43 3.72
CA ALA A 15 -9.37 -5.75 3.79
C ALA A 15 -9.68 -6.13 5.25
N THR A 16 -10.67 -6.99 5.47
CA THR A 16 -10.85 -7.61 6.78
C THR A 16 -9.88 -8.79 6.93
N PRO A 17 -9.40 -9.10 8.15
CA PRO A 17 -8.59 -10.29 8.37
C PRO A 17 -9.28 -11.56 7.84
N GLY A 18 -10.56 -11.74 8.11
CA GLY A 18 -11.33 -12.90 7.65
C GLY A 18 -11.36 -13.04 6.13
N PHE A 19 -11.44 -11.94 5.40
CA PHE A 19 -11.40 -11.95 3.93
C PHE A 19 -10.05 -12.48 3.42
N LEU A 20 -8.92 -11.93 3.89
CA LEU A 20 -7.59 -12.37 3.42
C LEU A 20 -7.26 -13.80 3.83
N HIS A 21 -7.65 -14.23 5.04
CA HIS A 21 -7.52 -15.63 5.46
C HIS A 21 -8.37 -16.56 4.58
N GLY A 22 -9.59 -16.14 4.24
CA GLY A 22 -10.46 -16.87 3.31
C GLY A 22 -9.84 -17.00 1.92
N LEU A 23 -9.25 -15.93 1.38
CA LEU A 23 -8.54 -15.99 0.11
C LEU A 23 -7.35 -16.95 0.15
N ARG A 24 -6.56 -16.93 1.23
CA ARG A 24 -5.43 -17.85 1.40
C ARG A 24 -5.90 -19.30 1.42
N ALA A 25 -6.87 -19.63 2.26
CA ALA A 25 -7.42 -20.98 2.37
C ALA A 25 -8.01 -21.46 1.03
N ALA A 26 -8.74 -20.60 0.32
CA ALA A 26 -9.27 -20.92 -1.01
C ALA A 26 -8.15 -21.16 -2.03
N CYS A 27 -7.11 -20.32 -2.04
CA CYS A 27 -5.96 -20.51 -2.92
C CYS A 27 -5.25 -21.85 -2.65
N ASP A 28 -5.11 -22.23 -1.38
CA ASP A 28 -4.49 -23.50 -0.99
C ASP A 28 -5.32 -24.71 -1.45
N VAL A 29 -6.65 -24.67 -1.27
CA VAL A 29 -7.57 -25.71 -1.73
C VAL A 29 -7.55 -25.89 -3.25
N HIS A 30 -7.38 -24.80 -4.00
CA HIS A 30 -7.44 -24.81 -5.46
C HIS A 30 -6.06 -24.86 -6.12
N HIS A 31 -4.98 -25.00 -5.35
CA HIS A 31 -3.60 -24.90 -5.86
C HIS A 31 -3.36 -23.63 -6.70
N ALA A 32 -4.00 -22.52 -6.29
CA ALA A 32 -3.86 -21.23 -6.92
C ALA A 32 -2.85 -20.36 -6.16
N LEU A 33 -2.18 -19.45 -6.87
CA LEU A 33 -1.29 -18.48 -6.24
C LEU A 33 -2.09 -17.30 -5.67
N LEU A 34 -1.73 -16.86 -4.47
CA LEU A 34 -2.19 -15.60 -3.88
C LEU A 34 -1.14 -14.52 -4.11
N ILE A 35 -1.56 -13.41 -4.70
CA ILE A 35 -0.71 -12.26 -5.00
C ILE A 35 -1.21 -11.07 -4.18
N PHE A 36 -0.33 -10.47 -3.40
CA PHE A 36 -0.61 -9.18 -2.76
C PHE A 36 0.01 -8.05 -3.56
N ASP A 37 -0.84 -7.13 -4.00
CA ASP A 37 -0.39 -5.88 -4.58
C ASP A 37 -0.12 -4.84 -3.49
N GLU A 38 1.16 -4.66 -3.19
CA GLU A 38 1.65 -3.73 -2.18
C GLU A 38 2.29 -2.49 -2.82
N VAL A 39 2.04 -2.24 -4.11
CA VAL A 39 2.56 -1.06 -4.81
C VAL A 39 2.18 0.23 -4.08
N GLN A 40 0.95 0.36 -3.57
CA GLN A 40 0.53 1.55 -2.82
C GLN A 40 0.62 1.39 -1.30
N CYS A 41 0.18 0.25 -0.76
CA CYS A 41 0.04 0.06 0.69
C CYS A 41 1.31 -0.44 1.39
N GLY A 42 2.29 -0.97 0.66
CA GLY A 42 3.54 -1.46 1.23
C GLY A 42 4.59 -0.39 1.50
N LEU A 43 5.82 -0.84 1.75
CA LEU A 43 7.01 0.00 1.99
C LEU A 43 6.76 1.07 3.07
N GLY A 44 6.29 0.63 4.24
CA GLY A 44 6.15 1.50 5.41
C GLY A 44 4.92 2.40 5.39
N ARG A 45 4.17 2.47 4.29
CA ARG A 45 3.01 3.38 4.13
C ARG A 45 1.96 3.21 5.25
N THR A 46 1.73 1.98 5.69
CA THR A 46 0.73 1.63 6.72
C THR A 46 1.33 1.58 8.13
N GLY A 47 2.61 1.94 8.29
CA GLY A 47 3.34 1.81 9.55
C GLY A 47 3.92 0.42 9.81
N GLN A 48 3.77 -0.51 8.87
CA GLN A 48 4.53 -1.76 8.80
C GLN A 48 5.33 -1.75 7.49
N LEU A 49 6.48 -2.43 7.46
CA LEU A 49 7.27 -2.50 6.22
C LEU A 49 6.42 -3.06 5.07
N TRP A 50 5.68 -4.14 5.32
CA TRP A 50 4.70 -4.72 4.42
C TRP A 50 3.32 -4.67 5.07
N ALA A 51 2.32 -4.17 4.34
CA ALA A 51 0.96 -4.05 4.85
C ALA A 51 0.38 -5.41 5.24
N TYR A 52 0.71 -6.48 4.50
CA TYR A 52 0.16 -7.81 4.75
C TYR A 52 0.46 -8.34 6.16
N ARG A 53 1.55 -7.87 6.79
CA ARG A 53 1.98 -8.37 8.12
C ARG A 53 0.92 -8.16 9.19
N GLN A 54 0.13 -7.09 9.10
CA GLN A 54 -0.93 -6.81 10.06
C GLN A 54 -2.10 -7.81 9.97
N PHE A 55 -2.20 -8.56 8.86
CA PHE A 55 -3.26 -9.53 8.63
C PHE A 55 -2.84 -10.98 8.90
N GLY A 56 -1.56 -11.25 9.14
CA GLY A 56 -1.08 -12.62 9.42
C GLY A 56 -1.13 -13.59 8.24
N VAL A 57 -1.35 -13.10 7.01
CA VAL A 57 -1.41 -13.91 5.78
C VAL A 57 -0.18 -13.61 4.93
N THR A 58 0.53 -14.64 4.47
CA THR A 58 1.69 -14.49 3.58
C THR A 58 1.29 -14.83 2.14
N PRO A 59 1.56 -13.96 1.15
CA PRO A 59 1.26 -14.23 -0.25
C PRO A 59 2.35 -15.11 -0.90
N ASP A 60 2.02 -15.72 -2.04
CA ASP A 60 2.98 -16.43 -2.88
C ASP A 60 3.82 -15.45 -3.73
N ILE A 61 3.21 -14.33 -4.10
CA ILE A 61 3.83 -13.24 -4.87
C ILE A 61 3.44 -11.90 -4.25
N MET A 62 4.38 -10.95 -4.19
CA MET A 62 4.11 -9.57 -3.77
C MET A 62 4.68 -8.58 -4.79
N THR A 63 3.90 -7.58 -5.19
CA THR A 63 4.35 -6.49 -6.07
C THR A 63 4.64 -5.22 -5.30
N LEU A 64 5.76 -4.57 -5.62
CA LEU A 64 6.22 -3.30 -5.02
C LEU A 64 6.59 -2.32 -6.14
N ALA A 65 6.36 -1.03 -5.94
CA ALA A 65 6.84 0.04 -6.82
C ALA A 65 6.82 1.38 -6.06
N LYS A 66 6.21 2.44 -6.63
CA LYS A 66 5.93 3.76 -6.02
C LYS A 66 7.06 4.26 -5.08
N PRO A 67 7.02 4.10 -3.74
CA PRO A 67 8.07 4.67 -2.89
C PRO A 67 9.41 3.95 -2.99
N LEU A 68 9.51 2.77 -3.63
CA LEU A 68 10.70 1.90 -3.61
C LEU A 68 12.02 2.63 -3.92
N ALA A 69 12.05 3.52 -4.91
CA ALA A 69 13.22 4.36 -5.21
C ALA A 69 12.96 5.85 -5.04
N GLY A 70 12.06 6.23 -4.12
CA GLY A 70 11.84 7.63 -3.74
C GLY A 70 11.40 8.53 -4.90
N GLY A 71 10.66 7.97 -5.87
CA GLY A 71 10.16 8.69 -7.05
C GLY A 71 10.85 8.32 -8.37
N LEU A 72 11.96 7.58 -8.35
CA LEU A 72 12.54 7.01 -9.56
C LEU A 72 11.77 5.74 -10.01
N PRO A 73 11.67 5.47 -11.32
CA PRO A 73 10.86 4.37 -11.84
C PRO A 73 11.52 3.02 -11.56
N ILE A 74 10.93 2.26 -10.63
CA ILE A 74 11.28 0.86 -10.36
C ILE A 74 10.05 0.11 -9.86
N GLY A 75 9.97 -1.16 -10.22
CA GLY A 75 9.08 -2.13 -9.61
C GLY A 75 9.86 -3.38 -9.22
N ALA A 76 9.36 -4.11 -8.22
CA ALA A 76 9.89 -5.40 -7.80
C ALA A 76 8.74 -6.39 -7.62
N THR A 77 8.99 -7.63 -8.00
CA THR A 77 8.10 -8.76 -7.75
C THR A 77 8.84 -9.75 -6.86
N LEU A 78 8.38 -9.90 -5.63
CA LEU A 78 8.91 -10.87 -4.69
C LEU A 78 8.09 -12.14 -4.83
N VAL A 79 8.75 -13.28 -4.85
CA VAL A 79 8.10 -14.58 -5.05
C VAL A 79 8.63 -15.58 -4.03
N THR A 80 7.80 -16.55 -3.64
CA THR A 80 8.27 -17.71 -2.88
C THR A 80 9.18 -18.60 -3.73
N GLN A 81 9.97 -19.47 -3.09
CA GLN A 81 10.87 -20.38 -3.80
C GLN A 81 10.11 -21.28 -4.79
N ALA A 82 8.93 -21.77 -4.41
CA ALA A 82 8.10 -22.61 -5.26
C ALA A 82 7.71 -21.92 -6.58
N VAL A 83 7.48 -20.60 -6.56
CA VAL A 83 7.23 -19.81 -7.77
C VAL A 83 8.53 -19.49 -8.51
N ALA A 84 9.62 -19.23 -7.79
CA ALA A 84 10.93 -18.96 -8.40
C ALA A 84 11.47 -20.17 -9.20
N ASP A 85 11.26 -21.40 -8.71
CA ASP A 85 11.79 -22.64 -9.29
C ASP A 85 11.30 -22.91 -10.72
N VAL A 86 10.17 -22.32 -11.12
CA VAL A 86 9.61 -22.49 -12.46
C VAL A 86 10.00 -21.37 -13.43
N ILE A 87 10.64 -20.30 -12.96
CA ILE A 87 11.09 -19.17 -13.79
C ILE A 87 12.50 -19.48 -14.31
N ARG A 88 12.65 -19.57 -15.63
CA ARG A 88 13.92 -19.91 -16.29
C ARG A 88 14.58 -18.69 -16.92
N PRO A 89 15.91 -18.72 -17.12
CA PRO A 89 16.60 -17.69 -17.89
C PRO A 89 15.96 -17.51 -19.27
N GLY A 90 15.51 -16.28 -19.56
CA GLY A 90 14.84 -15.92 -20.81
C GLY A 90 13.31 -15.80 -20.72
N ASP A 91 12.67 -16.32 -19.67
CA ASP A 91 11.21 -16.24 -19.52
C ASP A 91 10.72 -14.81 -19.20
N HIS A 92 11.58 -14.00 -18.59
CA HIS A 92 11.30 -12.62 -18.24
C HIS A 92 12.54 -11.75 -18.42
N GLY A 93 12.34 -10.50 -18.85
CA GLY A 93 13.41 -9.54 -19.03
C GLY A 93 12.89 -8.14 -19.30
N SER A 94 13.71 -7.13 -19.01
CA SER A 94 13.43 -5.73 -19.31
C SER A 94 14.74 -4.97 -19.49
N THR A 95 14.81 -4.13 -20.54
CA THR A 95 16.02 -3.39 -20.91
C THR A 95 16.49 -2.42 -19.82
N PHE A 96 15.55 -1.80 -19.11
CA PHE A 96 15.84 -0.76 -18.12
C PHE A 96 15.58 -1.20 -16.67
N ALA A 97 15.03 -2.40 -16.45
CA ALA A 97 14.79 -2.90 -15.10
C ALA A 97 16.10 -3.09 -14.33
N ALA A 98 16.05 -2.84 -13.02
CA ALA A 98 17.16 -3.01 -12.10
C ALA A 98 18.46 -2.29 -12.50
N GLY A 99 18.36 -1.13 -13.18
CA GLY A 99 19.51 -0.30 -13.48
C GLY A 99 20.25 0.12 -12.20
N PRO A 100 21.60 0.11 -12.18
CA PRO A 100 22.39 0.26 -10.95
C PRO A 100 22.14 1.59 -10.23
N LEU A 101 21.88 2.67 -10.97
CA LEU A 101 21.53 3.97 -10.39
C LEU A 101 20.21 3.91 -9.60
N VAL A 102 19.17 3.33 -10.21
CA VAL A 102 17.85 3.26 -9.57
C VAL A 102 17.86 2.27 -8.41
N CYS A 103 18.59 1.15 -8.53
CA CYS A 103 18.79 0.23 -7.42
C CYS A 103 19.57 0.86 -6.25
N ALA A 104 20.57 1.69 -6.52
CA ALA A 104 21.29 2.40 -5.45
C ALA A 104 20.36 3.35 -4.69
N ALA A 105 19.50 4.09 -5.40
CA ALA A 105 18.47 4.91 -4.77
C ALA A 105 17.47 4.06 -3.98
N ALA A 106 17.05 2.92 -4.53
CA ALA A 106 16.12 2.01 -3.88
C ALA A 106 16.68 1.45 -2.55
N ASN A 107 17.95 1.05 -2.52
CA ASN A 107 18.60 0.58 -1.29
C ASN A 107 18.59 1.67 -0.20
N VAL A 108 18.95 2.90 -0.55
CA VAL A 108 18.94 4.02 0.41
C VAL A 108 17.53 4.30 0.95
N VAL A 109 16.51 4.24 0.09
CA VAL A 109 15.12 4.45 0.52
C VAL A 109 14.63 3.31 1.39
N PHE A 110 14.88 2.06 0.98
CA PHE A 110 14.53 0.88 1.76
C PHE A 110 15.17 0.89 3.14
N ASP A 111 16.48 1.15 3.23
CA ASP A 111 17.22 1.19 4.50
C ASP A 111 16.68 2.25 5.46
N LYS A 112 16.20 3.39 4.94
CA LYS A 112 15.57 4.44 5.75
C LYS A 112 14.17 4.06 6.21
N VAL A 113 13.34 3.53 5.30
CA VAL A 113 11.95 3.17 5.59
C VAL A 113 11.88 1.98 6.55
N ASN A 114 12.80 1.03 6.45
CA ASN A 114 12.85 -0.17 7.27
C ASN A 114 13.36 0.09 8.71
N GLN A 115 13.66 1.34 9.08
CA GLN A 115 14.03 1.66 10.45
C GLN A 115 12.81 1.66 11.36
N LEU A 116 12.94 1.05 12.56
CA LEU A 116 11.82 0.94 13.51
C LEU A 116 11.24 2.31 13.90
N ASN A 117 12.09 3.31 14.12
CA ASN A 117 11.67 4.67 14.45
C ASN A 117 10.92 5.35 13.28
N PHE A 118 11.27 5.07 12.03
CA PHE A 118 10.54 5.58 10.87
C PHE A 118 9.13 4.99 10.82
N LEU A 119 9.02 3.65 10.93
CA LEU A 119 7.73 2.95 10.94
C LEU A 119 6.85 3.38 12.12
N GLN A 120 7.43 3.53 13.31
CA GLN A 120 6.74 4.04 14.48
C GLN A 120 6.21 5.46 14.25
N ALA A 121 7.00 6.36 13.66
CA ALA A 121 6.55 7.71 13.34
C ALA A 121 5.38 7.71 12.33
N VAL A 122 5.34 6.77 11.37
CA VAL A 122 4.19 6.62 10.47
C VAL A 122 2.93 6.20 11.23
N GLN A 123 3.06 5.27 12.19
CA GLN A 123 1.94 4.84 13.03
C GLN A 123 1.41 5.99 13.90
N GLU A 124 2.30 6.71 14.58
CA GLU A 124 1.96 7.81 15.48
C GLU A 124 1.30 8.97 14.72
N ASN A 125 1.90 9.41 13.62
CA ASN A 125 1.33 10.48 12.79
C ASN A 125 0.02 10.06 12.12
N GLY A 126 -0.08 8.79 11.70
CA GLY A 126 -1.30 8.21 11.16
C GLY A 126 -2.44 8.21 12.16
N ALA A 127 -2.18 7.74 13.39
CA ALA A 127 -3.15 7.76 14.48
C ALA A 127 -3.59 9.18 14.83
N TYR A 128 -2.65 10.13 14.91
CA TYR A 128 -2.95 11.54 15.12
C TYR A 128 -3.84 12.11 14.02
N LEU A 129 -3.49 11.90 12.75
CA LEU A 129 -4.27 12.39 11.61
C LEU A 129 -5.69 11.81 11.61
N LYS A 130 -5.82 10.48 11.74
CA LYS A 130 -7.13 9.80 11.81
C LYS A 130 -7.97 10.36 12.95
N HIS A 131 -7.41 10.47 14.15
CA HIS A 131 -8.11 10.99 15.31
C HIS A 131 -8.61 12.43 15.08
N ARG A 132 -7.74 13.32 14.59
CA ARG A 132 -8.12 14.72 14.33
C ARG A 132 -9.24 14.85 13.31
N LEU A 133 -9.23 14.03 12.25
CA LEU A 133 -10.28 14.00 11.24
C LEU A 133 -11.61 13.47 11.81
N GLN A 134 -11.56 12.43 12.63
CA GLN A 134 -12.74 11.85 13.29
C GLN A 134 -13.39 12.83 14.28
N THR A 135 -12.60 13.67 14.95
CA THR A 135 -13.12 14.68 15.90
C THR A 135 -13.73 15.92 15.25
N LEU A 136 -13.74 16.04 13.92
CA LEU A 136 -14.35 17.20 13.24
C LEU A 136 -15.88 17.22 13.33
N GLU A 137 -16.52 16.07 13.63
CA GLU A 137 -17.98 15.92 13.79
C GLU A 137 -18.81 16.62 12.69
N LEU A 138 -18.35 16.50 11.44
CA LEU A 138 -19.03 17.04 10.26
C LEU A 138 -19.99 16.00 9.68
N GLU A 139 -21.24 16.39 9.45
CA GLU A 139 -22.28 15.51 8.88
C GLU A 139 -21.92 15.01 7.47
N GLU A 140 -21.05 15.73 6.76
CA GLU A 140 -20.58 15.35 5.44
C GLU A 140 -19.57 14.20 5.45
N ILE A 141 -18.93 13.93 6.59
CA ILE A 141 -17.99 12.81 6.74
C ILE A 141 -18.75 11.54 7.11
N ILE A 142 -18.76 10.56 6.21
CA ILE A 142 -19.34 9.23 6.45
C ILE A 142 -18.39 8.40 7.32
N GLU A 143 -17.10 8.41 6.96
CA GLU A 143 -16.11 7.53 7.56
C GLU A 143 -14.69 8.10 7.38
N VAL A 144 -13.85 7.91 8.40
CA VAL A 144 -12.40 8.06 8.29
C VAL A 144 -11.77 6.68 8.46
N ARG A 145 -11.08 6.20 7.43
CA ARG A 145 -10.52 4.84 7.37
C ARG A 145 -9.08 4.80 6.85
N GLY A 146 -8.44 3.65 6.95
CA GLY A 146 -7.07 3.40 6.51
C GLY A 146 -6.08 3.14 7.64
N GLU A 147 -4.81 2.91 7.28
CA GLU A 147 -3.75 2.56 8.22
C GLU A 147 -2.47 3.36 7.98
N GLY A 148 -1.72 3.63 9.06
CA GLY A 148 -0.56 4.52 9.03
C GLY A 148 -0.89 5.85 8.35
N LEU A 149 -0.11 6.21 7.33
CA LEU A 149 -0.32 7.42 6.53
C LEU A 149 -0.96 7.13 5.16
N LEU A 150 -1.73 6.04 5.05
CA LEU A 150 -2.72 5.83 3.99
C LEU A 150 -4.10 5.99 4.61
N VAL A 151 -4.62 7.22 4.58
CA VAL A 151 -5.87 7.62 5.23
C VAL A 151 -6.83 8.17 4.19
N GLY A 152 -8.06 7.68 4.21
CA GLY A 152 -9.18 8.17 3.40
C GLY A 152 -10.27 8.79 4.27
N VAL A 153 -10.94 9.82 3.74
CA VAL A 153 -12.13 10.43 4.33
C VAL A 153 -13.25 10.29 3.31
N ALA A 154 -14.23 9.44 3.62
CA ALA A 154 -15.40 9.27 2.78
C ALA A 154 -16.41 10.37 3.06
N LEU A 155 -16.92 10.97 1.99
CA LEU A 155 -17.89 12.05 2.05
C LEU A 155 -19.23 11.60 1.46
N ASN A 156 -20.33 12.14 1.98
CA ASN A 156 -21.67 11.93 1.41
C ASN A 156 -21.99 12.87 0.23
N GLN A 157 -20.99 13.60 -0.24
CA GLN A 157 -21.07 14.58 -1.31
C GLN A 157 -19.78 14.58 -2.14
N PRO A 158 -19.79 15.17 -3.35
CA PRO A 158 -18.60 15.25 -4.17
C PRO A 158 -17.42 15.94 -3.46
N ALA A 159 -16.22 15.36 -3.56
CA ALA A 159 -15.01 15.88 -2.92
C ALA A 159 -14.37 17.09 -3.64
N ALA A 160 -14.75 17.36 -4.90
CA ALA A 160 -14.14 18.40 -5.73
C ALA A 160 -14.16 19.81 -5.10
N PRO A 161 -15.26 20.29 -4.47
CA PRO A 161 -15.25 21.56 -3.75
C PRO A 161 -14.26 21.60 -2.58
N LEU A 162 -14.13 20.49 -1.82
CA LEU A 162 -13.17 20.38 -0.72
C LEU A 162 -11.73 20.41 -1.24
N MET A 163 -11.45 19.73 -2.35
CA MET A 163 -10.12 19.79 -2.99
C MET A 163 -9.74 21.21 -3.40
N ALA A 164 -10.68 21.96 -4.00
CA ALA A 164 -10.45 23.35 -4.39
C ALA A 164 -10.17 24.22 -3.15
N ALA A 165 -11.00 24.11 -2.11
CA ALA A 165 -10.82 24.86 -0.87
C ALA A 165 -9.50 24.51 -0.16
N ALA A 166 -9.12 23.23 -0.12
CA ALA A 166 -7.83 22.79 0.45
C ALA A 166 -6.66 23.41 -0.32
N ARG A 167 -6.71 23.39 -1.66
CA ARG A 167 -5.68 23.98 -2.52
C ARG A 167 -5.55 25.49 -2.28
N ASP A 168 -6.67 26.21 -2.15
CA ASP A 168 -6.67 27.65 -1.87
C ASP A 168 -6.09 27.98 -0.48
N LYS A 169 -6.08 27.00 0.43
CA LYS A 169 -5.42 27.07 1.74
C LYS A 169 -3.98 26.51 1.74
N GLY A 170 -3.44 26.14 0.58
CA GLY A 170 -2.07 25.62 0.46
C GLY A 170 -1.91 24.14 0.83
N VAL A 171 -3.01 23.37 0.89
CA VAL A 171 -2.99 21.93 1.17
C VAL A 171 -3.38 21.17 -0.09
N LEU A 172 -2.50 20.28 -0.55
CA LEU A 172 -2.79 19.39 -1.68
C LEU A 172 -3.33 18.07 -1.17
N ILE A 173 -4.54 17.75 -1.57
CA ILE A 173 -5.20 16.47 -1.31
C ILE A 173 -5.60 15.81 -2.64
N LEU A 174 -5.75 14.48 -2.61
CA LEU A 174 -6.18 13.67 -3.75
C LEU A 174 -7.53 13.03 -3.44
N THR A 175 -8.21 12.56 -4.49
CA THR A 175 -9.43 11.75 -4.39
C THR A 175 -9.15 10.32 -4.80
N ALA A 176 -9.89 9.39 -4.20
CA ALA A 176 -9.93 7.98 -4.54
C ALA A 176 -11.33 7.44 -4.21
N GLY A 177 -11.72 6.34 -4.85
CA GLY A 177 -13.10 5.82 -4.79
C GLY A 177 -14.08 6.65 -5.62
N GLU A 178 -15.31 6.14 -5.70
CA GLU A 178 -16.47 6.82 -6.29
C GLU A 178 -17.46 7.24 -5.20
#